data_AF-A0A524IMQ5-F1
#
_entry.id   AF-A0A524IMQ5-F1
#
_cell.length_a   1.000
_cell.length_b   1.000
_cell.length_c   1.000
_cell.angle_alpha   90.00
_cell.angle_beta   90.00
_cell.angle_gamma   90.00
#
_symmetry.space_group_name_H-M   'P 1'
#
loop_
_entity.id
_entity.type
_entity.pdbx_description
1 polymer ?
#
loop_
_entity_poly.entity_id
_entity_poly.type
_entity_poly.pdbx_seq_one_letter_code
_entity_poly.pdbx_strand_id
1 'polypeptide(L)'
;MVMTRNPRTPFHQRIVIGVEIETYSINVSDHKIGRRLSRPRPGLSESGERFSRDASIGSEYNSRPFTTVRESLFLLKAGLRKYLRGLYRSREEDQDYRVPLFVGGWTNRFAGTHMHISVANRKLSKQEATALSWHIHDQLPFFIAIGANSPIWDKQVTGKASNRFLRGSATYFTPVRRGELTSVDTRELVFSPGRKTKPGTLEIRVFDSNLPEYVVASLCLVKAVCLRWLKGESAANRMSHADYLVARQEAATKGMRAKLPWKREWIPVKDYLDRFLWEHREEFDSMD
;
A
#
# COMPACT_ATOMS: atom_id res chain seq x y z
N MET A 1 -33.49 12.74 -11.64
CA MET A 1 -33.03 11.60 -12.48
C MET A 1 -32.76 10.42 -11.55
N VAL A 2 -33.67 9.45 -11.53
CA VAL A 2 -33.65 8.30 -10.63
C VAL A 2 -32.43 7.44 -10.95
N MET A 3 -31.47 7.36 -10.03
CA MET A 3 -30.34 6.42 -10.15
C MET A 3 -30.88 5.01 -9.99
N THR A 4 -31.15 4.35 -11.11
CA THR A 4 -31.40 2.91 -11.15
C THR A 4 -30.21 2.17 -10.55
N ARG A 5 -30.43 1.46 -9.44
CA ARG A 5 -29.47 0.51 -8.85
C ARG A 5 -29.05 -0.48 -9.94
N ASN A 6 -27.80 -0.41 -10.40
CA ASN A 6 -27.27 -1.37 -11.38
C ASN A 6 -27.08 -2.73 -10.67
N PRO A 7 -27.86 -3.79 -11.00
CA PRO A 7 -27.85 -5.04 -10.22
C PRO A 7 -26.66 -5.97 -10.50
N ARG A 8 -25.61 -5.52 -11.22
CA ARG A 8 -24.68 -6.43 -11.91
C ARG A 8 -23.19 -6.33 -11.54
N THR A 9 -22.77 -5.52 -10.58
CA THR A 9 -21.36 -5.56 -10.14
C THR A 9 -21.15 -6.75 -9.19
N PRO A 10 -20.31 -7.74 -9.53
CA PRO A 10 -19.97 -8.83 -8.62
C PRO A 10 -19.49 -8.29 -7.27
N PHE A 11 -19.82 -8.99 -6.18
CA PHE A 11 -19.57 -8.48 -4.83
C PHE A 11 -18.09 -8.11 -4.61
N HIS A 12 -17.15 -8.94 -5.08
CA HIS A 12 -15.71 -8.69 -4.95
C HIS A 12 -15.21 -7.47 -5.74
N GLN A 13 -15.94 -7.02 -6.76
CA GLN A 13 -15.62 -5.83 -7.56
C GLN A 13 -16.17 -4.54 -6.93
N ARG A 14 -16.93 -4.65 -5.83
CA ARG A 14 -17.46 -3.47 -5.12
C ARG A 14 -16.39 -2.74 -4.33
N ILE A 15 -15.24 -3.36 -4.05
CA ILE A 15 -14.07 -2.70 -3.49
C ILE A 15 -13.13 -2.33 -4.64
N VAL A 16 -12.88 -1.04 -4.79
CA VAL A 16 -11.99 -0.49 -5.81
C VAL A 16 -10.75 0.05 -5.12
N ILE A 17 -9.58 -0.38 -5.57
CA ILE A 17 -8.30 -0.01 -4.96
C ILE A 17 -7.44 0.68 -6.02
N GLY A 18 -6.85 1.82 -5.67
CA GLY A 18 -5.74 2.44 -6.41
C GLY A 18 -4.46 2.32 -5.59
N VAL A 19 -3.32 2.25 -6.26
CA VAL A 19 -2.00 2.12 -5.63
C VAL A 19 -1.09 3.25 -6.08
N GLU A 20 -0.42 3.85 -5.12
CA GLU A 20 0.69 4.79 -5.31
C GLU A 20 1.97 4.12 -4.82
N ILE A 21 3.03 4.15 -5.62
CA ILE A 21 4.35 3.60 -5.27
C ILE A 21 5.39 4.69 -5.44
N GLU A 22 5.93 5.14 -4.32
CA GLU A 22 7.10 6.01 -4.26
C GLU A 22 8.37 5.18 -4.42
N THR A 23 9.37 5.69 -5.14
CA THR A 23 10.61 4.94 -5.37
C THR A 23 11.83 5.85 -5.37
N TYR A 24 12.93 5.29 -4.88
CA TYR A 24 14.27 5.77 -5.25
C TYR A 24 14.52 5.48 -6.73
N SER A 25 15.57 6.05 -7.28
CA SER A 25 16.08 5.66 -8.59
C SER A 25 17.50 5.11 -8.48
N ILE A 26 17.80 4.14 -9.34
CA ILE A 26 19.14 3.64 -9.56
C ILE A 26 19.55 3.94 -11.01
N ASN A 27 20.72 4.53 -11.17
CA ASN A 27 21.33 4.72 -12.49
C ASN A 27 21.88 3.38 -12.98
N VAL A 28 21.60 3.01 -14.23
CA VAL A 28 21.96 1.68 -14.73
C VAL A 28 23.44 1.57 -15.09
N SER A 29 24.08 2.66 -15.52
CA SER A 29 25.50 2.62 -15.90
C SER A 29 26.44 2.49 -14.69
N ASP A 30 26.21 3.27 -13.64
CA ASP A 30 27.12 3.37 -12.50
C ASP A 30 26.53 2.86 -11.18
N HIS A 31 25.32 2.29 -11.21
CA HIS A 31 24.60 1.73 -10.06
C HIS A 31 24.41 2.72 -8.89
N LYS A 32 24.55 4.03 -9.13
CA LYS A 32 24.33 5.03 -8.09
C LYS A 32 22.84 5.18 -7.80
N ILE A 33 22.51 5.08 -6.52
CA ILE A 33 21.16 5.23 -6.01
C ILE A 33 20.94 6.66 -5.55
N GLY A 34 19.79 7.23 -5.92
CA GLY A 34 19.42 8.59 -5.57
C GLY A 34 17.93 8.84 -5.67
N ARG A 35 17.56 10.13 -5.59
CA ARG A 35 16.18 10.62 -5.61
C ARG A 35 15.85 11.36 -6.91
N ARG A 36 16.63 11.10 -7.97
CA ARG A 36 16.38 11.70 -9.28
C ARG A 36 15.16 11.04 -9.89
N LEU A 37 14.40 11.82 -10.67
CA LEU A 37 13.22 11.30 -11.33
C LEU A 37 13.64 10.20 -12.33
N SER A 38 13.10 9.01 -12.16
CA SER A 38 13.03 8.01 -13.22
C SER A 38 11.84 8.38 -14.10
N ARG A 39 12.00 8.31 -15.42
CA ARG A 39 10.90 8.56 -16.36
C ARG A 39 10.73 7.34 -17.25
N PRO A 40 9.50 6.81 -17.40
CA PRO A 40 9.24 5.86 -18.46
C PRO A 40 9.50 6.53 -19.82
N ARG A 41 9.58 5.72 -20.88
CA ARG A 41 9.68 6.27 -22.23
C ARG A 41 8.49 7.21 -22.51
N PRO A 42 8.72 8.40 -23.10
CA PRO A 42 7.64 9.28 -23.51
C PRO A 42 6.63 8.57 -24.42
N GLY A 43 5.34 8.86 -24.24
CA GLY A 43 4.26 8.29 -25.06
C GLY A 43 3.79 6.89 -24.67
N LEU A 44 4.33 6.28 -23.60
CA LEU A 44 3.86 4.98 -23.10
C LEU A 44 2.79 5.06 -21.99
N SER A 45 2.54 6.25 -21.45
CA SER A 45 1.55 6.44 -20.39
C SER A 45 0.14 6.19 -20.89
N GLU A 46 -0.62 5.36 -20.18
CA GLU A 46 -2.01 5.10 -20.50
C GLU A 46 -2.96 6.08 -19.78
N SER A 47 -4.19 6.20 -20.29
CA SER A 47 -5.20 7.03 -19.65
C SER A 47 -5.47 6.58 -18.21
N GLY A 48 -5.30 7.49 -17.25
CA GLY A 48 -5.50 7.25 -15.82
C GLY A 48 -4.26 6.72 -15.07
N GLU A 49 -3.17 6.43 -15.77
CA GLU A 49 -1.86 6.13 -15.20
C GLU A 49 -1.06 7.44 -15.03
N ARG A 50 -0.29 7.59 -13.95
CA ARG A 50 0.58 8.76 -13.78
C ARG A 50 1.96 8.40 -13.27
N PHE A 51 2.95 9.07 -13.85
CA PHE A 51 4.34 9.04 -13.43
C PHE A 51 4.71 10.45 -12.98
N SER A 52 4.74 10.66 -11.68
CA SER A 52 4.91 11.95 -11.02
C SER A 52 6.26 12.03 -10.33
N ARG A 53 6.56 13.24 -9.85
CA ARG A 53 7.65 13.50 -8.94
C ARG A 53 7.08 13.73 -7.57
N ASP A 54 7.41 12.86 -6.62
CA ASP A 54 7.29 13.20 -5.22
C ASP A 54 8.47 14.09 -4.81
N ALA A 55 8.17 15.17 -4.08
CA ALA A 55 9.16 16.19 -3.73
C ALA A 55 10.22 15.65 -2.76
N SER A 56 9.87 14.64 -1.96
CA SER A 56 10.69 14.12 -0.87
C SER A 56 11.59 12.95 -1.32
N ILE A 57 11.15 12.11 -2.26
CA ILE A 57 11.80 10.84 -2.61
C ILE A 57 12.19 10.72 -4.09
N GLY A 58 11.54 11.45 -4.99
CA GLY A 58 11.94 11.54 -6.39
C GLY A 58 10.90 11.04 -7.38
N SER A 59 10.64 9.73 -7.45
CA SER A 59 9.70 9.16 -8.43
C SER A 59 8.47 8.60 -7.74
N GLU A 60 7.30 8.85 -8.31
CA GLU A 60 6.04 8.33 -7.83
C GLU A 60 5.26 7.74 -9.01
N TYR A 61 4.77 6.52 -8.84
CA TYR A 61 3.89 5.87 -9.79
C TYR A 61 2.49 5.77 -9.20
N ASN A 62 1.50 6.26 -9.92
CA ASN A 62 0.09 6.11 -9.57
C ASN A 62 -0.57 5.17 -10.56
N SER A 63 -1.09 4.05 -10.06
CA SER A 63 -1.87 3.12 -10.85
C SER A 63 -3.23 3.72 -11.24
N ARG A 64 -3.81 3.18 -12.30
CA ARG A 64 -5.27 3.23 -12.46
C ARG A 64 -5.91 2.47 -11.29
N PRO A 65 -7.10 2.90 -10.81
CA PRO A 65 -7.88 2.08 -9.90
C PRO A 65 -8.29 0.77 -10.58
N PHE A 66 -8.28 -0.31 -9.81
CA PHE A 66 -8.65 -1.64 -10.26
C PHE A 66 -9.69 -2.26 -9.31
N THR A 67 -10.45 -3.19 -9.84
CA THR A 67 -11.57 -3.86 -9.15
C THR A 67 -11.31 -5.33 -8.88
N THR A 68 -10.31 -5.93 -9.52
CA THR A 68 -9.90 -7.33 -9.36
C THR A 68 -8.41 -7.46 -9.04
N VAL A 69 -8.00 -8.61 -8.51
CA VAL A 69 -6.58 -8.87 -8.16
C VAL A 69 -5.76 -9.14 -9.43
N ARG A 70 -6.33 -9.84 -10.41
CA ARG A 70 -5.70 -10.05 -11.72
C ARG A 70 -5.49 -8.74 -12.47
N GLU A 71 -6.48 -7.83 -12.44
CA GLU A 71 -6.35 -6.50 -13.02
C GLU A 71 -5.24 -5.71 -12.32
N SER A 72 -5.16 -5.76 -10.98
CA SER A 72 -4.12 -5.05 -10.24
C SER A 72 -2.72 -5.56 -10.60
N LEU A 73 -2.51 -6.88 -10.63
CA LEU A 73 -1.25 -7.48 -11.02
C LEU A 73 -0.86 -7.09 -12.45
N PHE A 74 -1.80 -7.20 -13.38
CA PHE A 74 -1.56 -6.84 -14.78
C PHE A 74 -1.17 -5.37 -14.91
N LEU A 75 -1.97 -4.45 -14.36
CA LEU A 75 -1.75 -3.00 -14.49
C LEU A 75 -0.48 -2.53 -13.77
N LEU A 76 -0.20 -3.05 -12.57
CA LEU A 76 1.03 -2.70 -11.84
C LEU A 76 2.27 -3.19 -12.59
N LYS A 77 2.27 -4.44 -13.07
CA LYS A 77 3.40 -4.97 -13.85
C LYS A 77 3.54 -4.25 -15.19
N ALA A 78 2.45 -4.07 -15.93
CA ALA A 78 2.48 -3.40 -17.23
C ALA A 78 2.97 -1.95 -17.10
N GLY A 79 2.48 -1.21 -16.10
CA GLY A 79 2.89 0.17 -15.86
C GLY A 79 4.36 0.29 -15.44
N LEU A 80 4.80 -0.51 -14.47
CA LEU A 80 6.19 -0.45 -13.98
C LEU A 80 7.20 -0.99 -14.99
N ARG A 81 6.81 -1.92 -15.89
CA ARG A 81 7.67 -2.37 -17.01
C ARG A 81 8.02 -1.24 -17.99
N LYS A 82 7.24 -0.16 -18.05
CA LYS A 82 7.51 1.01 -18.92
C LYS A 82 8.79 1.76 -18.52
N TYR A 83 9.29 1.54 -17.31
CA TYR A 83 10.59 2.04 -16.86
C TYR A 83 11.77 1.20 -17.38
N LEU A 84 11.54 -0.07 -17.75
CA LEU A 84 12.58 -0.97 -18.23
C LEU A 84 12.85 -0.74 -19.71
N ARG A 85 13.55 0.35 -20.04
CA ARG A 85 13.84 0.78 -21.42
C ARG A 85 14.46 -0.34 -22.29
N GLY A 86 15.28 -1.20 -21.70
CA GLY A 86 15.90 -2.34 -22.39
C GLY A 86 14.92 -3.37 -22.97
N LEU A 87 13.65 -3.36 -22.57
CA LEU A 87 12.60 -4.21 -23.16
C LEU A 87 12.06 -3.66 -24.49
N TYR A 88 12.42 -2.43 -24.87
CA TYR A 88 11.88 -1.75 -26.05
C TYR A 88 12.97 -1.60 -27.12
N ARG A 89 12.72 -2.18 -28.30
CA ARG A 89 13.64 -2.10 -29.46
C ARG A 89 13.65 -0.69 -30.05
N SER A 90 14.50 0.20 -29.56
CA SER A 90 14.98 1.34 -30.34
C SER A 90 16.24 1.94 -29.72
N ARG A 91 17.29 1.98 -30.54
CA ARG A 91 18.61 2.58 -30.34
C ARG A 91 18.54 4.00 -29.78
N GLU A 92 19.10 4.17 -28.59
CA GLU A 92 20.28 4.99 -28.30
C GLU A 92 20.72 4.59 -26.89
N GLU A 93 22.01 4.30 -26.70
CA GLU A 93 22.62 4.05 -25.40
C GLU A 93 22.61 5.35 -24.60
N ASP A 94 21.44 5.75 -24.10
CA ASP A 94 21.33 6.82 -23.13
C ASP A 94 21.92 6.28 -21.82
N GLN A 95 23.25 6.30 -21.69
CA GLN A 95 23.98 5.68 -20.58
C GLN A 95 23.59 6.26 -19.21
N ASP A 96 22.90 7.40 -19.15
CA ASP A 96 22.40 8.03 -17.91
C ASP A 96 20.89 7.76 -17.67
N TYR A 97 20.37 6.61 -18.11
CA TYR A 97 19.00 6.21 -17.79
C TYR A 97 18.86 5.61 -16.38
N ARG A 98 17.74 5.96 -15.74
CA ARG A 98 17.44 5.59 -14.36
C ARG A 98 16.19 4.76 -14.29
N VAL A 99 16.22 3.71 -13.48
CA VAL A 99 15.06 2.86 -13.22
C VAL A 99 14.62 3.00 -11.76
N PRO A 100 13.33 2.76 -11.45
CA PRO A 100 12.86 2.71 -10.08
C PRO A 100 13.60 1.65 -9.26
N LEU A 101 14.00 2.02 -8.06
CA LEU A 101 14.48 1.11 -7.03
C LEU A 101 13.42 1.03 -5.93
N PHE A 102 12.80 -0.13 -5.82
CA PHE A 102 11.73 -0.42 -4.87
C PHE A 102 12.33 -0.80 -3.50
N VAL A 103 12.66 0.21 -2.72
CA VAL A 103 13.14 0.08 -1.35
C VAL A 103 12.56 1.21 -0.52
N GLY A 104 12.09 0.91 0.70
CA GLY A 104 11.42 1.92 1.51
C GLY A 104 12.34 2.96 2.15
N GLY A 105 13.66 2.74 2.13
CA GLY A 105 14.67 3.64 2.68
C GLY A 105 16.05 3.40 2.06
N TRP A 106 16.79 4.50 1.82
CA TRP A 106 18.18 4.44 1.37
C TRP A 106 19.04 5.46 2.11
N THR A 107 18.74 6.76 1.96
CA THR A 107 19.41 7.85 2.68
C THR A 107 18.67 8.19 3.98
N ASN A 108 18.25 9.45 4.13
CA ASN A 108 17.45 10.01 5.21
C ASN A 108 16.00 10.31 4.78
N ARG A 109 15.52 9.62 3.74
CA ARG A 109 14.18 9.79 3.17
C ARG A 109 13.48 8.44 3.06
N PHE A 110 12.18 8.49 2.85
CA PHE A 110 11.30 7.33 2.89
C PHE A 110 10.56 7.19 1.57
N ALA A 111 10.43 5.96 1.09
CA ALA A 111 9.58 5.62 -0.05
C ALA A 111 8.51 4.64 0.42
N GLY A 112 7.24 4.98 0.25
CA GLY A 112 6.10 4.16 0.63
C GLY A 112 5.36 3.54 -0.55
N THR A 113 4.47 2.61 -0.21
CA THR A 113 3.34 2.25 -1.05
C THR A 113 2.07 2.69 -0.33
N HIS A 114 1.20 3.43 -1.01
CA HIS A 114 -0.10 3.84 -0.49
C HIS A 114 -1.23 3.11 -1.21
N MET A 115 -2.22 2.65 -0.45
CA MET A 115 -3.41 2.01 -1.00
C MET A 115 -4.63 2.89 -0.77
N HIS A 116 -5.30 3.27 -1.84
CA HIS A 116 -6.50 4.11 -1.82
C HIS A 116 -7.73 3.24 -2.07
N ILE A 117 -8.56 3.07 -1.05
CA ILE A 117 -9.75 2.23 -1.08
C ILE A 117 -11.00 3.08 -1.29
N SER A 118 -11.84 2.67 -2.23
CA SER A 118 -13.19 3.22 -2.44
C SER A 118 -14.20 2.11 -2.70
N VAL A 119 -15.49 2.48 -2.75
CA VAL A 119 -16.58 1.54 -3.01
C VAL A 119 -17.18 1.83 -4.39
N ALA A 120 -17.35 0.81 -5.22
CA ALA A 120 -17.95 0.95 -6.54
C ALA A 120 -19.40 1.45 -6.44
N ASN A 121 -19.83 2.19 -7.46
CA ASN A 121 -21.21 2.67 -7.66
C ASN A 121 -21.72 3.67 -6.60
N ARG A 122 -20.90 4.11 -5.64
CA ARG A 122 -21.26 5.12 -4.64
C ARG A 122 -20.03 5.82 -4.08
N LYS A 123 -20.22 7.01 -3.49
CA LYS A 123 -19.14 7.69 -2.77
C LYS A 123 -18.91 7.00 -1.42
N LEU A 124 -17.65 6.79 -1.06
CA LEU A 124 -17.28 6.42 0.31
C LEU A 124 -17.42 7.67 1.19
N SER A 125 -18.39 7.66 2.10
CA SER A 125 -18.57 8.75 3.06
C SER A 125 -17.50 8.70 4.15
N LYS A 126 -17.29 9.82 4.86
CA LYS A 126 -16.34 9.86 5.99
C LYS A 126 -16.72 8.87 7.09
N GLN A 127 -18.02 8.71 7.38
CA GLN A 127 -18.51 7.76 8.38
C GLN A 127 -18.19 6.32 8.00
N GLU A 128 -18.38 5.96 6.73
CA GLU A 128 -18.03 4.63 6.24
C GLU A 128 -16.54 4.41 6.18
N ALA A 129 -15.76 5.43 5.80
CA ALA A 129 -14.31 5.37 5.87
C ALA A 129 -13.83 5.15 7.32
N THR A 130 -14.46 5.78 8.32
CA THR A 130 -14.19 5.55 9.75
C THR A 130 -14.58 4.14 10.19
N ALA A 131 -15.71 3.61 9.71
CA ALA A 131 -16.11 2.24 10.00
C ALA A 131 -15.12 1.24 9.38
N LEU A 132 -14.72 1.44 8.12
CA LEU A 132 -13.74 0.61 7.44
C LEU A 132 -12.35 0.73 8.09
N SER A 133 -11.95 1.94 8.52
CA SER A 133 -10.67 2.15 9.20
C SER A 133 -10.59 1.37 10.50
N TRP A 134 -11.72 1.17 11.20
CA TRP A 134 -11.78 0.30 12.37
C TRP A 134 -11.42 -1.16 12.03
N HIS A 135 -11.94 -1.70 10.92
CA HIS A 135 -11.62 -3.07 10.49
C HIS A 135 -10.14 -3.25 10.12
N ILE A 136 -9.54 -2.21 9.54
CA ILE A 136 -8.14 -2.22 9.08
C ILE A 136 -7.16 -1.96 10.22
N HIS A 137 -7.50 -1.10 11.18
CA HIS A 137 -6.58 -0.58 12.21
C HIS A 137 -5.79 -1.70 12.91
N ASP A 138 -6.48 -2.75 13.34
CA ASP A 138 -5.86 -3.85 14.11
C ASP A 138 -5.06 -4.82 13.24
N GLN A 139 -5.13 -4.66 11.92
CA GLN A 139 -4.34 -5.40 10.95
C GLN A 139 -3.10 -4.62 10.51
N LEU A 140 -2.99 -3.32 10.83
CA LEU A 140 -1.85 -2.49 10.42
C LEU A 140 -0.49 -3.03 10.88
N PRO A 141 -0.30 -3.54 12.12
CA PRO A 141 0.98 -4.14 12.51
C PRO A 141 1.35 -5.35 11.65
N PHE A 142 0.34 -6.14 11.25
CA PHE A 142 0.53 -7.25 10.34
C PHE A 142 0.92 -6.76 8.94
N PHE A 143 0.25 -5.73 8.43
CA PHE A 143 0.56 -5.07 7.15
C PHE A 143 1.96 -4.44 7.12
N ILE A 144 2.42 -3.87 8.23
CA ILE A 144 3.79 -3.39 8.40
C ILE A 144 4.77 -4.56 8.32
N ALA A 145 4.49 -5.67 9.03
CA ALA A 145 5.40 -6.81 9.10
C ALA A 145 5.63 -7.48 7.73
N ILE A 146 4.55 -7.69 6.97
CA ILE A 146 4.61 -8.31 5.63
C ILE A 146 5.15 -7.33 4.56
N GLY A 147 4.90 -6.03 4.75
CA GLY A 147 5.23 -4.98 3.79
C GLY A 147 6.59 -4.33 4.05
N ALA A 148 7.30 -4.73 5.11
CA ALA A 148 8.59 -4.18 5.48
C ALA A 148 9.64 -4.47 4.42
N ASN A 149 10.21 -3.41 3.85
CA ASN A 149 11.22 -3.47 2.80
C ASN A 149 12.15 -2.25 2.87
N SER A 150 12.54 -1.86 4.09
CA SER A 150 13.51 -0.79 4.29
C SER A 150 14.57 -1.17 5.33
N PRO A 151 15.33 -2.27 5.09
CA PRO A 151 16.42 -2.64 5.98
C PRO A 151 17.59 -1.66 5.92
N ILE A 152 17.63 -0.74 4.94
CA ILE A 152 18.72 0.20 4.76
C ILE A 152 18.34 1.56 5.35
N TRP A 153 19.31 2.20 6.02
CA TRP A 153 19.24 3.59 6.45
C TRP A 153 20.61 4.25 6.32
N ASP A 154 20.64 5.47 5.82
CA ASP A 154 21.88 6.22 5.58
C ASP A 154 22.96 5.38 4.84
N LYS A 155 22.51 4.65 3.83
CA LYS A 155 23.29 3.74 2.98
C LYS A 155 23.91 2.54 3.71
N GLN A 156 23.41 2.21 4.91
CA GLN A 156 23.86 1.07 5.69
C GLN A 156 22.72 0.10 5.94
N VAL A 157 23.01 -1.21 5.84
CA VAL A 157 22.07 -2.24 6.26
C VAL A 157 21.95 -2.19 7.78
N THR A 158 20.73 -2.07 8.27
CA THR A 158 20.40 -2.13 9.69
C THR A 158 19.75 -3.47 9.99
N GLY A 159 19.88 -3.95 11.23
CA GLY A 159 19.20 -5.17 11.67
C GLY A 159 17.66 -5.04 11.80
N LYS A 160 17.06 -4.00 11.19
CA LYS A 160 15.62 -3.68 11.26
C LYS A 160 14.95 -4.07 9.95
N ALA A 161 13.68 -4.46 10.00
CA ALA A 161 12.92 -4.78 8.80
C ALA A 161 12.45 -3.52 8.05
N SER A 162 11.99 -2.49 8.78
CA SER A 162 11.55 -1.22 8.21
C SER A 162 12.08 -0.02 8.99
N ASN A 163 13.20 0.57 8.52
CA ASN A 163 13.67 1.86 9.04
C ASN A 163 12.72 3.00 8.68
N ARG A 164 11.98 2.88 7.56
CA ARG A 164 10.94 3.85 7.18
C ARG A 164 9.95 4.02 8.30
N PHE A 165 9.38 2.92 8.77
CA PHE A 165 8.36 2.98 9.79
C PHE A 165 8.93 3.42 11.14
N LEU A 166 10.08 2.87 11.56
CA LEU A 166 10.71 3.18 12.84
C LEU A 166 11.10 4.66 12.99
N ARG A 167 11.68 5.24 11.95
CA ARG A 167 12.20 6.61 11.98
C ARG A 167 11.15 7.63 11.55
N GLY A 168 10.23 7.23 10.67
CA GLY A 168 9.18 8.08 10.19
C GLY A 168 8.02 8.23 11.17
N SER A 169 7.70 7.22 12.00
CA SER A 169 6.47 7.17 12.84
C SER A 169 6.16 8.41 13.69
N ALA A 170 7.16 9.21 14.05
CA ALA A 170 6.97 10.45 14.81
C ALA A 170 6.46 11.63 13.95
N THR A 171 6.66 11.58 12.63
CA THR A 171 6.44 12.70 11.71
C THR A 171 5.60 12.30 10.49
N TYR A 172 5.81 11.09 10.00
CA TYR A 172 5.15 10.48 8.86
C TYR A 172 4.48 9.19 9.36
N PHE A 173 3.29 8.85 8.85
CA PHE A 173 2.50 7.70 9.31
C PHE A 173 2.37 7.62 10.85
N THR A 174 2.08 8.76 11.47
CA THR A 174 1.83 8.86 12.92
C THR A 174 0.65 7.97 13.29
N PRO A 175 0.73 7.20 14.40
CA PRO A 175 -0.33 6.29 14.79
C PRO A 175 -1.65 7.02 14.95
N VAL A 176 -2.72 6.39 14.49
CA VAL A 176 -4.10 6.80 14.78
C VAL A 176 -4.66 5.90 15.87
N ARG A 177 -5.65 6.40 16.60
CA ARG A 177 -6.47 5.52 17.44
C ARG A 177 -7.59 4.93 16.61
N ARG A 178 -8.03 3.75 17.00
CA ARG A 178 -9.20 3.10 16.45
C ARG A 178 -10.42 4.04 16.47
N GLY A 179 -11.11 4.15 15.33
CA GLY A 179 -12.30 4.99 15.19
C GLY A 179 -11.99 6.48 15.00
N GLU A 180 -10.73 6.90 15.13
CA GLU A 180 -10.29 8.23 14.78
C GLU A 180 -9.80 8.23 13.33
N LEU A 181 -10.42 9.06 12.49
CA LEU A 181 -10.00 9.23 11.10
C LEU A 181 -9.94 10.71 10.76
N THR A 182 -8.77 11.13 10.26
CA THR A 182 -8.47 12.52 9.93
C THR A 182 -8.18 12.64 8.44
N SER A 183 -8.06 13.88 7.95
CA SER A 183 -7.57 14.17 6.60
C SER A 183 -6.12 14.66 6.59
N VAL A 184 -5.40 14.47 7.71
CA VAL A 184 -3.99 14.84 7.84
C VAL A 184 -3.14 13.75 7.19
N ASP A 185 -2.40 14.11 6.14
CA ASP A 185 -1.60 13.24 5.27
C ASP A 185 -0.38 12.59 5.96
N THR A 186 -0.02 13.05 7.15
CA THR A 186 1.04 12.44 7.96
C THR A 186 0.55 11.27 8.82
N ARG A 187 -0.73 10.89 8.77
CA ARG A 187 -1.25 9.72 9.50
C ARG A 187 -1.10 8.44 8.70
N GLU A 188 -1.13 7.30 9.38
CA GLU A 188 -1.04 5.97 8.75
C GLU A 188 -2.34 5.53 8.05
N LEU A 189 -3.47 6.10 8.49
CA LEU A 189 -4.79 5.99 7.87
C LEU A 189 -5.37 7.38 7.68
N VAL A 190 -5.80 7.69 6.46
CA VAL A 190 -6.26 9.03 6.07
C VAL A 190 -7.56 8.91 5.28
N PHE A 191 -8.52 9.79 5.57
CA PHE A 191 -9.65 10.00 4.68
C PHE A 191 -9.32 11.11 3.70
N SER A 192 -9.16 10.75 2.43
CA SER A 192 -8.97 11.68 1.33
C SER A 192 -10.37 12.05 0.78
N PRO A 193 -10.87 13.28 0.99
CA PRO A 193 -12.20 13.66 0.53
C PRO A 193 -12.28 13.68 -1.00
N GLY A 194 -13.42 13.26 -1.52
CA GLY A 194 -13.67 13.26 -2.96
C GLY A 194 -13.66 14.68 -3.55
N ARG A 195 -13.26 14.78 -4.81
CA ARG A 195 -13.30 16.01 -5.63
C ARG A 195 -14.15 15.74 -6.88
N LYS A 196 -14.43 16.77 -7.69
CA LYS A 196 -15.28 16.63 -8.90
C LYS A 196 -14.88 15.46 -9.81
N THR A 197 -13.59 15.15 -9.88
CA THR A 197 -13.01 14.13 -10.77
C THR A 197 -12.49 12.89 -10.06
N LYS A 198 -12.56 12.81 -8.71
CA LYS A 198 -12.03 11.69 -7.93
C LYS A 198 -12.97 11.34 -6.76
N PRO A 199 -13.35 10.06 -6.56
CA PRO A 199 -14.14 9.67 -5.40
C PRO A 199 -13.35 9.86 -4.09
N GLY A 200 -14.07 9.90 -2.96
CA GLY A 200 -13.41 9.86 -1.65
C GLY A 200 -12.82 8.48 -1.39
N THR A 201 -11.69 8.43 -0.70
CA THR A 201 -10.95 7.20 -0.43
C THR A 201 -10.51 7.11 1.03
N LEU A 202 -10.43 5.88 1.55
CA LEU A 202 -9.62 5.58 2.71
C LEU A 202 -8.22 5.20 2.22
N GLU A 203 -7.21 5.89 2.71
CA GLU A 203 -5.83 5.71 2.32
C GLU A 203 -5.03 5.02 3.42
N ILE A 204 -4.32 3.95 3.07
CA ILE A 204 -3.41 3.21 3.95
C ILE A 204 -1.97 3.53 3.56
N ARG A 205 -1.15 3.97 4.53
CA ARG A 205 0.20 4.52 4.28
C ARG A 205 1.34 3.74 4.93
N VAL A 206 1.06 2.52 5.41
CA VAL A 206 2.00 1.75 6.24
C VAL A 206 2.99 0.88 5.48
N PHE A 207 2.78 0.64 4.19
CA PHE A 207 3.65 -0.23 3.39
C PHE A 207 4.91 0.50 2.94
N ASP A 208 6.05 -0.20 2.98
CA ASP A 208 7.26 0.30 2.32
C ASP A 208 7.11 0.18 0.79
N SER A 209 7.92 0.94 0.05
CA SER A 209 8.06 0.74 -1.40
C SER A 209 8.51 -0.70 -1.69
N ASN A 210 7.83 -1.38 -2.61
CA ASN A 210 8.09 -2.78 -2.92
C ASN A 210 7.76 -3.12 -4.38
N LEU A 211 8.22 -4.29 -4.83
CA LEU A 211 7.92 -4.82 -6.15
C LEU A 211 6.42 -5.08 -6.33
N PRO A 212 5.89 -5.03 -7.57
CA PRO A 212 4.46 -5.21 -7.85
C PRO A 212 3.85 -6.44 -7.18
N GLU A 213 4.53 -7.58 -7.19
CA GLU A 213 4.04 -8.85 -6.66
C GLU A 213 3.78 -8.79 -5.15
N TYR A 214 4.67 -8.16 -4.39
CA TYR A 214 4.51 -7.98 -2.94
C TYR A 214 3.41 -6.95 -2.62
N VAL A 215 3.29 -5.91 -3.46
CA VAL A 215 2.19 -4.93 -3.35
C VAL A 215 0.84 -5.61 -3.61
N VAL A 216 0.76 -6.50 -4.60
CA VAL A 216 -0.46 -7.28 -4.89
C VAL A 216 -0.78 -8.26 -3.76
N ALA A 217 0.22 -8.93 -3.19
CA ALA A 217 0.00 -9.80 -2.02
C ALA A 217 -0.59 -9.01 -0.83
N SER A 218 -0.03 -7.83 -0.55
CA SER A 218 -0.55 -6.93 0.48
C SER A 218 -1.96 -6.44 0.17
N LEU A 219 -2.24 -6.16 -1.10
CA LEU A 219 -3.55 -5.74 -1.59
C LEU A 219 -4.60 -6.84 -1.38
N CYS A 220 -4.27 -8.12 -1.60
CA CYS A 220 -5.19 -9.22 -1.34
C CYS A 220 -5.62 -9.22 0.13
N LEU A 221 -4.67 -9.08 1.06
CA LEU A 221 -4.98 -9.05 2.50
C LEU A 221 -5.83 -7.83 2.87
N VAL A 222 -5.50 -6.65 2.35
CA VAL A 222 -6.32 -5.43 2.54
C VAL A 222 -7.73 -5.60 1.96
N LYS A 223 -7.83 -6.18 0.77
CA LYS A 223 -9.11 -6.42 0.10
C LYS A 223 -9.96 -7.42 0.87
N ALA A 224 -9.38 -8.46 1.46
CA ALA A 224 -10.11 -9.38 2.34
C ALA A 224 -10.78 -8.63 3.50
N VAL A 225 -10.02 -7.79 4.22
CA VAL A 225 -10.59 -6.97 5.30
C VAL A 225 -11.73 -6.07 4.80
N CYS A 226 -11.55 -5.45 3.63
CA CYS A 226 -12.57 -4.58 3.03
C CYS A 226 -13.84 -5.34 2.63
N LEU A 227 -13.71 -6.54 2.08
CA LEU A 227 -14.85 -7.37 1.68
C LEU A 227 -15.64 -7.84 2.89
N ARG A 228 -14.95 -8.27 3.95
CA ARG A 228 -15.57 -8.64 5.22
C ARG A 228 -16.35 -7.47 5.83
N TRP A 229 -15.75 -6.27 5.86
CA TRP A 229 -16.45 -5.05 6.25
C TRP A 229 -17.70 -4.80 5.41
N LEU A 230 -17.59 -4.95 4.08
CA LEU A 230 -18.70 -4.71 3.17
C LEU A 230 -19.85 -5.72 3.34
N LYS A 231 -19.57 -6.93 3.81
CA LYS A 231 -20.58 -7.93 4.20
C LYS A 231 -21.31 -7.57 5.50
N GLY A 232 -20.79 -6.62 6.28
CA GLY A 232 -21.32 -6.27 7.59
C GLY A 232 -20.89 -7.22 8.71
N GLU A 233 -19.86 -8.03 8.47
CA GLU A 233 -19.28 -8.91 9.49
C GLU A 233 -18.47 -8.10 10.52
N SER A 234 -18.09 -8.72 11.63
CA SER A 234 -17.23 -8.08 12.64
C SER A 234 -15.76 -8.11 12.23
N ALA A 235 -14.96 -7.16 12.74
CA ALA A 235 -13.52 -7.18 12.55
C ALA A 235 -12.90 -8.47 13.14
N ALA A 236 -12.01 -9.10 12.38
CA ALA A 236 -11.37 -10.39 12.73
C ALA A 236 -10.51 -10.34 14.00
N ASN A 237 -9.97 -9.18 14.34
CA ASN A 237 -9.08 -8.99 15.48
C ASN A 237 -9.46 -7.72 16.24
N ARG A 238 -9.16 -7.72 17.55
CA ARG A 238 -9.32 -6.56 18.42
C ARG A 238 -8.17 -6.51 19.42
N MET A 239 -7.39 -5.43 19.39
CA MET A 239 -6.29 -5.19 20.34
C MET A 239 -6.51 -3.95 21.21
N SER A 240 -5.75 -3.79 22.29
CA SER A 240 -5.71 -2.49 22.99
C SER A 240 -4.87 -1.49 22.18
N HIS A 241 -5.04 -0.18 22.40
CA HIS A 241 -4.18 0.80 21.74
C HIS A 241 -2.72 0.71 22.24
N ALA A 242 -2.50 0.28 23.47
CA ALA A 242 -1.15 0.03 23.98
C ALA A 242 -0.48 -1.14 23.24
N ASP A 243 -1.17 -2.28 23.10
CA ASP A 243 -0.66 -3.43 22.34
C ASP A 243 -0.42 -3.06 20.88
N TYR A 244 -1.30 -2.24 20.30
CA TYR A 244 -1.16 -1.73 18.94
C TYR A 244 0.16 -0.98 18.72
N LEU A 245 0.51 -0.05 19.62
CA LEU A 245 1.74 0.72 19.52
C LEU A 245 2.99 -0.17 19.65
N VAL A 246 2.96 -1.16 20.56
CA VAL A 246 4.04 -2.14 20.72
C VAL A 246 4.15 -3.03 19.47
N ALA A 247 3.02 -3.52 18.96
CA ALA A 247 2.97 -4.39 17.79
C ALA A 247 3.49 -3.69 16.53
N ARG A 248 3.21 -2.39 16.34
CA ARG A 248 3.78 -1.58 15.24
C ARG A 248 5.31 -1.56 15.30
N GLN A 249 5.87 -1.27 16.48
CA GLN A 249 7.31 -1.19 16.69
C GLN A 249 7.98 -2.55 16.48
N GLU A 250 7.37 -3.62 16.99
CA GLU A 250 7.82 -5.00 16.84
C GLU A 250 7.79 -5.43 15.36
N ALA A 251 6.70 -5.15 14.65
CA ALA A 251 6.54 -5.41 13.21
C ALA A 251 7.62 -4.68 12.39
N ALA A 252 7.82 -3.39 12.62
CA ALA A 252 8.82 -2.61 11.91
C ALA A 252 10.26 -3.05 12.25
N THR A 253 10.49 -3.54 13.47
CA THR A 253 11.82 -4.03 13.88
C THR A 253 12.12 -5.39 13.27
N LYS A 254 11.18 -6.34 13.33
CA LYS A 254 11.45 -7.76 13.06
C LYS A 254 10.82 -8.29 11.78
N GLY A 255 9.90 -7.56 11.16
CA GLY A 255 9.16 -7.99 9.97
C GLY A 255 8.43 -9.29 10.24
N MET A 256 8.55 -10.27 9.34
CA MET A 256 7.98 -11.61 9.50
C MET A 256 8.47 -12.39 10.74
N ARG A 257 9.54 -11.96 11.41
CA ARG A 257 10.02 -12.56 12.67
C ARG A 257 9.37 -11.94 13.93
N ALA A 258 8.48 -10.98 13.76
CA ALA A 258 7.75 -10.35 14.86
C ALA A 258 6.78 -11.32 15.54
N LYS A 259 6.33 -10.94 16.74
CA LYS A 259 5.10 -11.46 17.34
C LYS A 259 4.05 -10.35 17.37
N LEU A 260 2.81 -10.68 17.04
CA LEU A 260 1.70 -9.72 16.99
C LEU A 260 0.50 -10.24 17.80
N PRO A 261 -0.29 -9.33 18.40
CA PRO A 261 -1.46 -9.71 19.17
C PRO A 261 -2.62 -10.14 18.26
N TRP A 262 -3.08 -11.38 18.43
CA TRP A 262 -4.33 -11.90 17.86
C TRP A 262 -5.27 -12.30 18.99
N LYS A 263 -6.42 -11.62 19.12
CA LYS A 263 -7.39 -11.87 20.21
C LYS A 263 -6.71 -11.88 21.61
N ARG A 264 -5.75 -10.96 21.83
CA ARG A 264 -4.91 -10.79 23.05
C ARG A 264 -3.75 -11.77 23.23
N GLU A 265 -3.57 -12.75 22.35
CA GLU A 265 -2.42 -13.66 22.36
C GLU A 265 -1.30 -13.14 21.45
N TRP A 266 -0.07 -13.05 21.95
CA TRP A 266 1.09 -12.64 21.13
C TRP A 266 1.68 -13.84 20.37
N ILE A 267 1.34 -13.94 19.10
CA ILE A 267 1.74 -15.07 18.24
C ILE A 267 2.75 -14.63 17.16
N PRO A 268 3.64 -15.51 16.69
CA PRO A 268 4.47 -15.25 15.51
C PRO A 268 3.67 -14.76 14.29
N VAL A 269 4.25 -13.87 13.48
CA VAL A 269 3.57 -13.34 12.27
C VAL A 269 3.16 -14.45 11.29
N LYS A 270 3.93 -15.54 11.18
CA LYS A 270 3.54 -16.70 10.36
C LYS A 270 2.20 -17.30 10.83
N ASP A 271 2.03 -17.47 12.14
CA ASP A 271 0.82 -18.05 12.73
C ASP A 271 -0.33 -17.02 12.66
N TYR A 272 -0.01 -15.72 12.73
CA TYR A 272 -0.97 -14.64 12.47
C TYR A 272 -1.49 -14.69 11.03
N LEU A 273 -0.61 -14.87 10.03
CA LEU A 273 -0.98 -15.00 8.63
C LEU A 273 -1.91 -16.21 8.46
N ASP A 274 -1.57 -17.37 9.02
CA ASP A 274 -2.42 -18.56 8.93
C ASP A 274 -3.82 -18.33 9.52
N ARG A 275 -3.89 -17.74 10.72
CA ARG A 275 -5.16 -17.37 11.36
C ARG A 275 -5.93 -16.31 10.56
N PHE A 276 -5.23 -15.34 9.97
CA PHE A 276 -5.82 -14.30 9.12
C PHE A 276 -6.45 -14.92 7.88
N LEU A 277 -5.73 -15.79 7.18
CA LEU A 277 -6.21 -16.49 5.98
C LEU A 277 -7.42 -17.36 6.31
N TRP A 278 -7.37 -18.11 7.42
CA TRP A 278 -8.49 -18.93 7.87
C TRP A 278 -9.75 -18.12 8.20
N GLU A 279 -9.59 -17.02 8.95
CA GLU A 279 -10.71 -16.16 9.37
C GLU A 279 -11.34 -15.42 8.18
N HIS A 280 -10.55 -15.12 7.14
CA HIS A 280 -11.02 -14.45 5.91
C HIS A 280 -11.15 -15.39 4.70
N ARG A 281 -11.23 -16.72 4.92
CA ARG A 281 -11.20 -17.71 3.82
C ARG A 281 -12.30 -17.47 2.80
N GLU A 282 -13.50 -17.09 3.23
CA GLU A 282 -14.61 -16.79 2.32
C GLU A 282 -14.35 -15.54 1.48
N GLU A 283 -13.69 -14.52 2.03
CA GLU A 283 -13.28 -13.35 1.27
C GLU A 283 -12.22 -13.74 0.24
N PHE A 284 -11.25 -14.60 0.58
CA PHE A 284 -10.25 -15.10 -0.36
C PHE A 284 -10.85 -15.99 -1.44
N ASP A 285 -11.75 -16.91 -1.10
CA ASP A 285 -12.42 -17.80 -2.05
C ASP A 285 -13.30 -17.04 -3.05
N SER A 286 -13.83 -15.89 -2.62
CA SER A 286 -14.58 -14.97 -3.48
C SER A 286 -13.72 -13.87 -4.12
N MET A 287 -12.42 -13.82 -3.82
CA MET A 287 -11.49 -12.81 -4.31
C MET A 287 -11.01 -13.16 -5.71
N ASP A 288 -11.80 -12.72 -6.69
CA ASP A 288 -11.49 -12.77 -8.13
C ASP A 288 -11.62 -14.15 -8.81
#